data_AF-A0AAE3E836-F1
#
_entry.id   AF-A0AAE3E836-F1
#
_cell.length_a   1.000
_cell.length_b   1.000
_cell.length_c   1.000
_cell.angle_alpha   90.00
_cell.angle_beta   90.00
_cell.angle_gamma   90.00
#
_symmetry.space_group_name_H-M   'P 1'
#
loop_
_entity.id
_entity.type
_entity.pdbx_description
1 polymer ?
#
loop_
_entity_poly.entity_id
_entity_poly.type
_entity_poly.pdbx_seq_one_letter_code
_entity_poly.pdbx_strand_id
1 'polypeptide(L)'
;MGLLDFFKKRLAPAPEEKKEEVIIASPIDYSAVPFQLEQPLTTEDNRRVLNQCMDTMNRLLKLAGEKAEIPTDFAIRSEDLIFTGVPCTCLEKCPNTKTGKVPRYIVILHFAAKPTPESEASDQYSGKIFFLQDGAPGKGFISCWKNENKIHATIHFGLKGSTLTVKKVEGLNNQDEMVVLYKDL
;
A
#
# COMPACT_ATOMS: atom_id res chain seq x y z
N MET A 1 -18.38 -62.60 35.87
CA MET A 1 -18.56 -61.44 34.96
C MET A 1 -17.17 -60.89 34.68
N GLY A 2 -16.69 -61.11 33.46
CA GLY A 2 -15.27 -61.02 33.10
C GLY A 2 -14.81 -59.62 32.71
N LEU A 3 -13.53 -59.36 33.00
CA LEU A 3 -12.71 -58.16 32.73
C LEU A 3 -12.60 -57.74 31.24
N LEU A 4 -13.38 -58.33 30.33
CA LEU A 4 -13.29 -58.09 28.88
C LEU A 4 -14.12 -56.90 28.37
N ASP A 5 -15.09 -56.39 29.14
CA ASP A 5 -16.00 -55.34 28.65
C ASP A 5 -15.49 -53.91 28.88
N PHE A 6 -14.32 -53.71 29.50
CA PHE A 6 -13.77 -52.37 29.74
C PHE A 6 -12.81 -51.86 28.65
N PHE A 7 -12.38 -52.73 27.73
CA PHE A 7 -11.38 -52.42 26.70
C PHE A 7 -11.95 -52.26 25.28
N LYS A 8 -13.18 -51.75 25.15
CA LYS A 8 -13.69 -51.19 23.88
C LYS A 8 -13.69 -49.66 23.91
N LYS A 9 -12.57 -49.05 24.31
CA LYS A 9 -12.30 -47.64 23.97
C LYS A 9 -11.89 -47.62 22.50
N ARG A 10 -12.81 -47.17 21.63
CA ARG A 10 -12.52 -46.85 20.22
C ARG A 10 -11.23 -46.02 20.16
N LEU A 11 -10.14 -46.63 19.70
CA LEU A 11 -8.98 -45.89 19.23
C LEU A 11 -9.48 -45.11 18.01
N ALA A 12 -9.64 -43.79 18.17
CA ALA A 12 -9.80 -42.92 17.02
C ALA A 12 -8.59 -43.16 16.09
N PRO A 13 -8.76 -43.21 14.77
CA PRO A 13 -7.62 -43.26 13.87
C PRO A 13 -6.71 -42.08 14.20
N ALA A 14 -5.41 -42.34 14.29
CA ALA A 14 -4.41 -41.29 14.46
C ALA A 14 -4.68 -40.20 13.41
N PRO A 15 -4.59 -38.90 13.76
CA PRO A 15 -4.76 -37.85 12.78
C PRO A 15 -3.75 -38.10 11.67
N GLU A 16 -4.25 -38.29 10.44
CA GLU A 16 -3.39 -38.40 9.26
C GLU A 16 -2.47 -37.19 9.25
N GLU A 17 -1.16 -37.42 9.38
CA GLU A 17 -0.15 -36.40 9.18
C GLU A 17 -0.38 -35.83 7.78
N LYS A 18 -0.94 -34.62 7.70
CA LYS A 18 -1.02 -33.88 6.45
C LYS A 18 0.41 -33.75 5.96
N LYS A 19 0.75 -34.47 4.89
CA LYS A 19 1.99 -34.26 4.15
C LYS A 19 2.06 -32.77 3.83
N GLU A 20 2.97 -32.06 4.49
CA GLU A 20 3.24 -30.67 4.15
C GLU A 20 3.77 -30.68 2.72
N GLU A 21 2.94 -30.26 1.76
CA GLU A 21 3.39 -30.05 0.39
C GLU A 21 4.50 -29.00 0.41
N VAL A 22 5.70 -29.40 -0.01
CA VAL A 22 6.84 -28.50 -0.12
C VAL A 22 6.56 -27.51 -1.24
N ILE A 23 6.25 -26.27 -0.88
CA ILE A 23 6.00 -25.20 -1.85
C ILE A 23 7.35 -24.63 -2.30
N ILE A 24 7.69 -24.84 -3.58
CA ILE A 24 8.87 -24.25 -4.20
C ILE A 24 8.51 -22.85 -4.72
N ALA A 25 9.15 -21.82 -4.16
CA ALA A 25 8.94 -20.45 -4.59
C ALA A 25 9.61 -20.18 -5.95
N SER A 26 8.86 -19.58 -6.87
CA SER A 26 9.41 -19.07 -8.14
C SER A 26 10.30 -17.85 -7.88
N PRO A 27 11.46 -17.71 -8.54
CA PRO A 27 12.29 -16.52 -8.40
C PRO A 27 11.53 -15.27 -8.87
N ILE A 28 11.72 -14.16 -8.16
CA ILE A 28 11.15 -12.86 -8.52
C ILE A 28 12.22 -12.06 -9.25
N ASP A 29 11.93 -11.64 -10.48
CA ASP A 29 12.75 -10.70 -11.22
C ASP A 29 12.38 -9.26 -10.84
N TYR A 30 13.37 -8.49 -10.43
CA TYR A 30 13.22 -7.08 -10.04
C TYR A 30 13.83 -6.12 -11.07
N SER A 31 14.38 -6.61 -12.18
CA SER A 31 15.12 -5.81 -13.17
C SER A 31 14.28 -4.69 -13.80
N ALA A 32 12.97 -4.85 -13.87
CA ALA A 32 12.06 -3.85 -14.41
C ALA A 32 11.67 -2.77 -13.39
N VAL A 33 11.88 -3.00 -12.09
CA VAL A 33 11.53 -2.02 -11.05
C VAL A 33 12.41 -0.79 -11.20
N PRO A 34 11.85 0.43 -11.23
CA PRO A 34 12.63 1.62 -11.57
C PRO A 34 13.62 2.04 -10.47
N PHE A 35 13.50 1.50 -9.26
CA PHE A 35 14.38 1.79 -8.14
C PHE A 35 15.60 0.86 -8.10
N GLN A 36 16.75 1.42 -7.72
CA GLN A 36 17.91 0.65 -7.28
C GLN A 36 17.62 0.11 -5.88
N LEU A 37 17.07 -1.11 -5.80
CA LEU A 37 16.51 -1.68 -4.56
C LEU A 37 17.53 -1.91 -3.44
N GLU A 38 18.79 -2.08 -3.79
CA GLU A 38 19.88 -2.27 -2.81
C GLU A 38 20.53 -0.94 -2.38
N GLN A 39 20.05 0.18 -2.93
CA GLN A 39 20.57 1.52 -2.64
C GLN A 39 19.58 2.32 -1.80
N PRO A 40 20.07 3.26 -0.95
CA PRO A 40 19.19 4.17 -0.24
C PRO A 40 18.28 4.96 -1.19
N LEU A 41 17.05 5.24 -0.76
CA LEU A 41 16.13 6.12 -1.49
C LEU A 41 16.65 7.56 -1.63
N THR A 42 17.65 7.94 -0.82
CA THR A 42 18.27 9.26 -0.80
C THR A 42 19.34 9.48 -1.88
N THR A 43 19.74 8.43 -2.61
CA THR A 43 20.63 8.53 -3.78
C THR A 43 19.97 9.34 -4.90
N GLU A 44 20.77 9.96 -5.78
CA GLU A 44 20.26 10.81 -6.85
C GLU A 44 19.29 10.07 -7.79
N ASP A 45 19.66 8.86 -8.22
CA ASP A 45 18.83 8.02 -9.09
C ASP A 45 17.49 7.66 -8.44
N ASN A 46 17.51 7.16 -7.20
CA ASN A 46 16.27 6.81 -6.50
C ASN A 46 15.42 8.04 -6.18
N ARG A 47 16.04 9.19 -5.86
CA ARG A 47 15.32 10.46 -5.68
C ARG A 47 14.61 10.90 -6.95
N ARG A 48 15.24 10.73 -8.12
CA ARG A 48 14.62 11.04 -9.41
C ARG A 48 13.35 10.21 -9.63
N VAL A 49 13.42 8.91 -9.38
CA VAL A 49 12.26 8.00 -9.51
C VAL A 49 11.18 8.32 -8.48
N LEU A 50 11.59 8.64 -7.24
CA LEU A 50 10.69 9.05 -6.18
C LEU A 50 9.92 10.34 -6.56
N ASN A 51 10.59 11.34 -7.13
CA ASN A 51 9.96 12.56 -7.61
C ASN A 51 8.90 12.27 -8.69
N GLN A 52 9.22 11.42 -9.66
CA GLN A 52 8.27 11.00 -10.70
C GLN A 52 7.03 10.28 -10.12
N CYS A 53 7.25 9.50 -9.06
CA CYS A 53 6.15 8.89 -8.32
C CYS A 53 5.27 9.95 -7.66
N MET A 54 5.86 10.94 -6.98
CA MET A 54 5.13 12.02 -6.32
C MET A 54 4.37 12.89 -7.33
N ASP A 55 4.95 13.20 -8.50
CA ASP A 55 4.26 13.90 -9.59
C ASP A 55 3.04 13.13 -10.09
N THR A 56 3.15 11.81 -10.18
CA THR A 56 2.03 10.94 -10.55
C THR A 56 0.95 10.93 -9.48
N MET A 57 1.33 10.89 -8.21
CA MET A 57 0.39 10.97 -7.08
C MET A 57 -0.32 12.33 -7.06
N ASN A 58 0.39 13.43 -7.25
CA ASN A 58 -0.19 14.77 -7.30
C ASN A 58 -1.21 14.94 -8.43
N ARG A 59 -0.96 14.36 -9.61
CA ARG A 59 -1.95 14.31 -10.69
C ARG A 59 -3.21 13.54 -10.31
N LEU A 60 -3.06 12.40 -9.62
CA LEU A 60 -4.19 11.61 -9.13
C LEU A 60 -4.94 12.30 -7.99
N LEU A 61 -4.25 13.02 -7.10
CA LEU A 61 -4.86 13.84 -6.05
C LEU A 61 -5.77 14.89 -6.68
N LYS A 62 -5.25 15.65 -7.64
CA LYS A 62 -6.04 16.67 -8.34
C LYS A 62 -7.30 16.06 -8.98
N LEU A 63 -7.15 14.95 -9.70
CA LEU A 63 -8.28 14.25 -10.30
C LEU A 63 -9.28 13.74 -9.26
N ALA A 64 -8.81 13.31 -8.09
CA ALA A 64 -9.68 12.88 -7.00
C ALA A 64 -10.47 14.05 -6.42
N GLY A 65 -9.84 15.22 -6.28
CA GLY A 65 -10.49 16.47 -5.88
C GLY A 65 -11.62 16.86 -6.80
N GLU A 66 -11.35 16.85 -8.10
CA GLU A 66 -12.35 17.13 -9.14
C GLU A 66 -13.52 16.14 -9.08
N LYS A 67 -13.26 14.85 -8.81
CA LYS A 67 -14.28 13.79 -8.77
C LYS A 67 -15.11 13.73 -7.49
N ALA A 68 -14.51 14.11 -6.36
CA ALA A 68 -15.13 14.04 -5.04
C ALA A 68 -15.57 15.42 -4.53
N GLU A 69 -15.37 16.48 -5.34
CA GLU A 69 -15.67 17.88 -5.01
C GLU A 69 -14.99 18.34 -3.70
N ILE A 70 -13.79 17.83 -3.43
CA ILE A 70 -12.97 18.24 -2.29
C ILE A 70 -11.85 19.18 -2.74
N PRO A 71 -11.49 20.21 -1.95
CA PRO A 71 -10.33 21.04 -2.25
C PRO A 71 -9.05 20.20 -2.32
N THR A 72 -8.30 20.31 -3.41
CA THR A 72 -7.04 19.57 -3.61
C THR A 72 -5.89 20.50 -3.92
N ASP A 73 -5.62 21.41 -3.00
CA ASP A 73 -4.36 22.15 -2.96
C ASP A 73 -3.24 21.35 -2.28
N PHE A 74 -3.49 20.08 -1.95
CA PHE A 74 -2.46 19.12 -1.54
C PHE A 74 -1.42 18.93 -2.64
N ALA A 75 -0.16 19.15 -2.27
CA ALA A 75 0.99 18.79 -3.07
C ALA A 75 1.93 17.93 -2.23
N ILE A 76 2.10 16.68 -2.62
CA ILE A 76 3.14 15.81 -2.08
C ILE A 76 4.47 16.29 -2.64
N ARG A 77 5.41 16.61 -1.75
CA ARG A 77 6.76 17.06 -2.08
C ARG A 77 7.75 16.06 -1.53
N SER A 78 8.74 15.69 -2.33
CA SER A 78 9.70 14.67 -1.89
C SER A 78 10.64 15.18 -0.80
N GLU A 79 10.77 16.50 -0.68
CA GLU A 79 11.57 17.19 0.34
C GLU A 79 10.97 17.05 1.75
N ASP A 80 9.65 16.88 1.84
CA ASP A 80 8.93 16.70 3.09
C ASP A 80 8.96 15.24 3.57
N LEU A 81 9.40 14.31 2.72
CA LEU A 81 9.41 12.89 3.04
C LEU A 81 10.43 12.56 4.14
N ILE A 82 10.02 11.71 5.08
CA ILE A 82 10.91 11.15 6.11
C ILE A 82 11.57 9.88 5.61
N PHE A 83 12.89 9.77 5.78
CA PHE A 83 13.68 8.59 5.38
C PHE A 83 14.22 7.80 6.58
N THR A 84 13.89 8.21 7.81
CA THR A 84 14.33 7.57 9.06
C THR A 84 13.16 7.51 10.05
N GLY A 85 13.19 6.55 10.97
CA GLY A 85 12.12 6.34 11.96
C GLY A 85 10.95 5.48 11.47
N VAL A 86 9.85 5.49 12.24
CA VAL A 86 8.58 4.81 11.90
C VAL A 86 7.42 5.77 12.19
N PRO A 87 6.53 6.07 11.23
CA PRO A 87 6.59 5.65 9.82
C PRO A 87 7.82 6.24 9.10
N CYS A 88 8.26 5.63 7.99
CA CYS A 88 9.24 6.24 7.08
C CYS A 88 8.94 5.88 5.63
N THR A 89 9.50 6.67 4.71
CA THR A 89 9.50 6.41 3.28
C THR A 89 10.51 5.31 2.98
N CYS A 90 10.03 4.17 2.51
CA CYS A 90 10.86 2.98 2.28
C CYS A 90 10.29 2.10 1.17
N LEU A 91 11.13 1.20 0.67
CA LEU A 91 10.75 0.17 -0.29
C LEU A 91 10.58 -1.17 0.44
N GLU A 92 9.51 -1.88 0.12
CA GLU A 92 9.23 -3.23 0.61
C GLU A 92 9.18 -4.19 -0.58
N LYS A 93 9.95 -5.28 -0.52
CA LYS A 93 9.85 -6.40 -1.48
C LYS A 93 8.72 -7.32 -1.06
N CYS A 94 7.78 -7.58 -1.96
CA CYS A 94 6.66 -8.48 -1.67
C CYS A 94 7.10 -9.94 -1.75
N PRO A 95 6.74 -10.79 -0.77
CA PRO A 95 7.01 -12.21 -0.84
C PRO A 95 6.16 -12.90 -1.92
N ASN A 96 6.59 -14.10 -2.33
CA ASN A 96 5.78 -14.99 -3.15
C ASN A 96 4.40 -15.24 -2.53
N THR A 97 3.43 -15.57 -3.38
CA THR A 97 2.11 -15.98 -2.90
C THR A 97 2.21 -17.27 -2.06
N LYS A 98 1.15 -17.60 -1.32
CA LYS A 98 1.05 -18.86 -0.57
C LYS A 98 1.28 -20.11 -1.44
N THR A 99 1.14 -20.02 -2.76
CA THR A 99 1.38 -21.12 -3.70
C THR A 99 2.77 -21.05 -4.36
N GLY A 100 3.68 -20.22 -3.83
CA GLY A 100 5.03 -20.04 -4.39
C GLY A 100 5.10 -19.21 -5.68
N LYS A 101 3.98 -18.72 -6.22
CA LYS A 101 3.97 -17.96 -7.47
C LYS A 101 4.48 -16.53 -7.24
N VAL A 102 5.06 -15.93 -8.27
CA VAL A 102 5.45 -14.51 -8.26
C VAL A 102 4.19 -13.66 -8.03
N PRO A 103 4.18 -12.73 -7.07
CA PRO A 103 3.02 -11.90 -6.81
C PRO A 103 2.79 -10.92 -7.97
N ARG A 104 1.55 -10.47 -8.17
CA ARG A 104 1.24 -9.44 -9.18
C ARG A 104 1.99 -8.14 -8.92
N TYR A 105 2.14 -7.77 -7.65
CA TYR A 105 2.90 -6.61 -7.21
C TYR A 105 4.14 -7.10 -6.48
N ILE A 106 5.32 -6.67 -6.92
CA ILE A 106 6.60 -7.19 -6.41
C ILE A 106 7.32 -6.22 -5.49
N VAL A 107 7.02 -4.91 -5.59
CA VAL A 107 7.59 -3.86 -4.74
C VAL A 107 6.51 -2.89 -4.30
N ILE A 108 6.61 -2.39 -3.08
CA ILE A 108 5.78 -1.33 -2.53
C ILE A 108 6.67 -0.17 -2.12
N LEU A 109 6.39 1.03 -2.63
CA LEU A 109 6.90 2.27 -2.03
C LEU A 109 5.91 2.71 -0.96
N HIS A 110 6.36 2.75 0.28
CA HIS A 110 5.69 3.47 1.36
C HIS A 110 6.25 4.88 1.37
N PHE A 111 5.40 5.89 1.52
CA PHE A 111 5.83 7.28 1.67
C PHE A 111 5.05 7.95 2.80
N ALA A 112 5.72 8.83 3.52
CA ALA A 112 5.15 9.60 4.61
C ALA A 112 5.86 10.96 4.70
N ALA A 113 5.10 12.02 4.96
CA ALA A 113 5.61 13.34 5.26
C ALA A 113 6.13 13.41 6.71
N LYS A 114 7.05 14.35 6.97
CA LYS A 114 7.42 14.74 8.34
C LYS A 114 6.18 15.20 9.10
N PRO A 115 5.95 14.70 10.32
CA PRO A 115 5.03 15.37 11.22
C PRO A 115 5.61 16.75 11.52
N THR A 116 4.82 17.79 11.30
CA THR A 116 5.11 19.09 11.89
C THR A 116 4.77 19.08 13.37
N PRO A 117 5.47 19.90 14.19
CA PRO A 117 5.07 20.12 15.57
C PRO A 117 3.61 20.59 15.63
N GLU A 118 2.85 20.17 16.66
CA GLU A 118 1.42 20.52 16.83
C GLU A 118 1.12 22.03 16.78
N SER A 119 2.12 22.89 17.05
CA SER A 119 2.03 24.35 16.95
C SER A 119 1.98 24.88 15.51
N GLU A 120 2.39 24.07 14.54
CA GLU A 120 2.39 24.39 13.11
C GLU A 120 1.39 23.45 12.44
N ALA A 121 0.19 23.95 12.21
CA ALA A 121 -0.86 23.20 11.51
C ALA A 121 -0.42 22.89 10.07
N SER A 122 0.38 21.84 9.84
CA SER A 122 0.76 21.43 8.48
C SER A 122 -0.13 20.33 7.96
N ASP A 123 -0.15 20.26 6.64
CA ASP A 123 -0.70 19.13 5.93
C ASP A 123 0.15 17.89 6.24
N GLN A 124 -0.53 16.79 6.55
CA GLN A 124 0.10 15.48 6.71
C GLN A 124 -0.37 14.60 5.57
N TYR A 125 0.55 13.82 5.02
CA TYR A 125 0.20 12.81 4.04
C TYR A 125 1.06 11.58 4.19
N SER A 126 0.46 10.45 3.86
CA SER A 126 1.15 9.17 3.77
C SER A 126 0.45 8.30 2.73
N GLY A 127 1.12 7.25 2.28
CA GLY A 127 0.51 6.36 1.33
C GLY A 127 1.42 5.26 0.85
N LYS A 128 0.91 4.55 -0.15
CA LYS A 128 1.60 3.42 -0.76
C LYS A 128 1.42 3.44 -2.27
N ILE A 129 2.46 3.06 -2.99
CA ILE A 129 2.42 2.76 -4.43
C ILE A 129 2.88 1.31 -4.61
N PHE A 130 2.08 0.51 -5.29
CA PHE A 130 2.38 -0.89 -5.58
C PHE A 130 2.84 -1.03 -7.02
N PHE A 131 4.06 -1.54 -7.21
CA PHE A 131 4.67 -1.76 -8.51
C PHE A 131 4.41 -3.18 -9.01
N LEU A 132 4.02 -3.28 -10.27
CA LEU A 132 3.86 -4.53 -11.01
C LEU A 132 5.22 -5.14 -11.34
N GLN A 133 5.20 -6.36 -11.89
CA GLN A 133 6.42 -7.07 -12.33
C GLN A 133 7.18 -6.35 -13.44
N ASP A 134 6.51 -5.51 -14.22
CA ASP A 134 7.10 -4.67 -15.28
C ASP A 134 7.61 -3.31 -14.75
N GLY A 135 7.54 -3.08 -13.43
CA GLY A 135 7.95 -1.83 -12.80
C GLY A 135 6.94 -0.70 -12.89
N ALA A 136 5.79 -0.88 -13.54
CA ALA A 136 4.77 0.16 -13.61
C ALA A 136 3.96 0.25 -12.29
N PRO A 137 3.54 1.45 -11.86
CA PRO A 137 2.63 1.59 -10.73
C PRO A 137 1.24 1.05 -11.10
N GLY A 138 0.76 0.05 -10.36
CA GLY A 138 -0.51 -0.61 -10.67
C GLY A 138 -1.67 -0.29 -9.72
N LYS A 139 -1.38 0.12 -8.48
CA LYS A 139 -2.37 0.60 -7.51
C LYS A 139 -1.72 1.33 -6.35
N GLY A 140 -2.55 1.88 -5.48
CA GLY A 140 -2.11 2.41 -4.20
C GLY A 140 -3.15 3.31 -3.57
N PHE A 141 -2.73 4.03 -2.54
CA PHE A 141 -3.55 5.05 -1.91
C PHE A 141 -2.70 6.19 -1.36
N ILE A 142 -3.33 7.35 -1.19
CA ILE A 142 -2.82 8.49 -0.44
C ILE A 142 -3.85 8.79 0.65
N SER A 143 -3.40 8.86 1.90
CA SER A 143 -4.14 9.51 2.98
C SER A 143 -3.57 10.90 3.17
N CYS A 144 -4.44 11.90 3.20
CA CYS A 144 -4.10 13.30 3.36
C CYS A 144 -4.98 13.93 4.44
N TRP A 145 -4.34 14.74 5.28
CA TRP A 145 -4.95 15.49 6.36
C TRP A 145 -4.50 16.94 6.24
N LYS A 146 -5.45 17.85 6.10
CA LYS A 146 -5.22 19.30 6.09
C LYS A 146 -5.96 19.94 7.24
N ASN A 147 -5.18 20.53 8.15
CA ASN A 147 -5.70 21.09 9.39
C ASN A 147 -6.57 22.34 9.15
N GLU A 148 -6.14 23.25 8.28
CA GLU A 148 -6.79 24.55 8.06
C GLU A 148 -8.27 24.40 7.64
N ASN A 149 -8.56 23.41 6.79
CA ASN A 149 -9.90 23.17 6.26
C ASN A 149 -10.54 21.88 6.80
N LYS A 150 -9.93 21.24 7.81
CA LYS A 150 -10.32 19.91 8.34
C LYS A 150 -10.55 18.86 7.25
N ILE A 151 -9.77 18.90 6.17
CA ILE A 151 -9.92 17.93 5.09
C ILE A 151 -9.16 16.68 5.50
N HIS A 152 -9.86 15.59 5.70
CA HIS A 152 -9.27 14.27 5.79
C HIS A 152 -9.82 13.43 4.64
N ALA A 153 -8.94 13.01 3.74
CA ALA A 153 -9.32 12.20 2.60
C ALA A 153 -8.33 11.04 2.37
N THR A 154 -8.88 9.87 2.07
CA THR A 154 -8.13 8.71 1.59
C THR A 154 -8.52 8.43 0.14
N ILE A 155 -7.54 8.57 -0.75
CA ILE A 155 -7.71 8.47 -2.19
C ILE A 155 -7.07 7.17 -2.66
N HIS A 156 -7.87 6.27 -3.18
CA HIS A 156 -7.44 4.97 -3.70
C HIS A 156 -7.36 5.05 -5.23
N PHE A 157 -6.24 4.57 -5.77
CA PHE A 157 -5.99 4.51 -7.20
C PHE A 157 -5.65 3.09 -7.65
N GLY A 158 -5.93 2.80 -8.92
CA GLY A 158 -5.73 1.48 -9.51
C GLY A 158 -5.90 1.51 -11.02
N LEU A 159 -5.40 0.47 -11.66
CA LEU A 159 -5.52 0.32 -13.12
C LEU A 159 -6.97 0.10 -13.56
N LYS A 160 -7.39 0.85 -14.57
CA LYS A 160 -8.56 0.58 -15.43
C LYS A 160 -8.01 0.35 -16.84
N GLY A 161 -7.94 -0.92 -17.26
CA GLY A 161 -7.12 -1.30 -18.41
C GLY A 161 -5.63 -1.08 -18.10
N SER A 162 -4.95 -0.29 -18.91
CA SER A 162 -3.54 0.12 -18.73
C SER A 162 -3.37 1.49 -18.06
N THR A 163 -4.46 2.20 -17.77
CA THR A 163 -4.40 3.56 -17.21
C THR A 163 -4.60 3.54 -15.70
N LEU A 164 -3.69 4.15 -14.95
CA LEU A 164 -3.84 4.36 -13.52
C LEU A 164 -4.84 5.50 -13.26
N THR A 165 -5.92 5.22 -12.54
CA THR A 165 -7.01 6.17 -12.28
C THR A 165 -7.45 6.15 -10.81
N VAL A 166 -8.19 7.18 -10.40
CA VAL A 166 -8.89 7.22 -9.11
C VAL A 166 -10.02 6.19 -9.11
N LYS A 167 -9.99 5.26 -8.15
CA LYS A 167 -10.99 4.21 -7.96
C LYS A 167 -11.99 4.53 -6.86
N LYS A 168 -11.54 5.16 -5.79
CA LYS A 168 -12.37 5.51 -4.63
C LYS A 168 -11.79 6.70 -3.90
N VAL A 169 -12.63 7.60 -3.42
CA VAL A 169 -12.27 8.67 -2.48
C VAL A 169 -13.13 8.51 -1.26
N GLU A 170 -12.49 8.42 -0.10
CA GLU A 170 -13.11 8.47 1.21
C GLU A 170 -12.75 9.79 1.87
N GLY A 171 -13.67 10.41 2.59
CA GLY A 171 -13.39 11.63 3.33
C GLY A 171 -14.46 11.95 4.37
N LEU A 172 -14.24 13.01 5.14
CA LEU A 172 -15.18 13.44 6.17
C LEU A 172 -16.43 14.09 5.56
N ASN A 173 -17.60 13.71 6.06
CA ASN A 173 -18.84 14.44 5.82
C ASN A 173 -19.01 15.61 6.81
N ASN A 174 -20.14 16.33 6.73
CA ASN A 174 -20.46 17.45 7.63
C ASN A 174 -20.63 17.06 9.11
N GLN A 175 -20.61 15.76 9.42
CA GLN A 175 -20.73 15.20 10.78
C GLN A 175 -19.39 14.61 11.27
N ASP A 176 -18.28 14.89 10.58
CA ASP A 176 -16.96 14.35 10.86
C ASP A 176 -16.91 12.80 10.79
N GLU A 177 -17.77 12.18 9.97
CA GLU A 177 -17.75 10.74 9.70
C GLU A 177 -17.06 10.43 8.38
N MET A 178 -16.25 9.38 8.37
CA MET A 178 -15.62 8.89 7.13
C MET A 178 -16.65 8.22 6.22
N VAL A 179 -16.88 8.82 5.05
CA VAL A 179 -17.81 8.32 4.02
C VAL A 179 -17.12 8.15 2.67
N VAL A 180 -17.74 7.40 1.76
CA VAL A 180 -17.30 7.32 0.36
C VAL A 180 -17.85 8.51 -0.41
N LEU A 181 -16.98 9.44 -0.78
CA LEU A 181 -17.33 10.64 -1.56
C LEU A 181 -17.38 10.33 -3.07
N TYR A 182 -16.54 9.40 -3.53
CA TYR A 182 -16.52 8.96 -4.92
C TYR A 182 -16.14 7.48 -5.01
N LYS A 183 -16.75 6.77 -5.96
CA LYS A 183 -16.36 5.41 -6.34
C LYS A 183 -16.59 5.19 -7.83
N ASP A 184 -15.54 4.75 -8.53
CA ASP A 184 -15.63 4.31 -9.93
C ASP A 184 -16.32 2.94 -9.96
N LEU A 185 -17.51 2.88 -10.55
CA LEU A 185 -18.31 1.67 -10.75
C LEU A 185 -17.67 0.72 -11.78
#